data_AF-A0A522FWB4-F1
#
_entry.id   AF-A0A522FWB4-F1
#
_cell.length_a   1.000
_cell.length_b   1.000
_cell.length_c   1.000
_cell.angle_alpha   90.00
_cell.angle_beta   90.00
_cell.angle_gamma   90.00
#
_symmetry.space_group_name_H-M   'P 1'
#
loop_
_entity.id
_entity.type
_entity.pdbx_description
1 polymer ?
#
loop_
_entity_poly.entity_id
_entity_poly.type
_entity_poly.pdbx_seq_one_letter_code
_entity_poly.pdbx_strand_id
1 'polypeptide(L)'
;MNQNYLDVLTNDHLLIEKALLLVEKESKKADKMNVSMVKTLIEFLDAYGDKCHNMKEEKIYFPLLLERGLPPQGPIGVMLQEHQMERDFLDNLSQMIDEIEKSGELNPQFIKLVSGYEELTKSHIWKENDILYPMGKHVISPDDEIYLYDEFTKIENDTSGAGAYERYVVQINTFEKQTGQRVDLLSAISTEIMTNMLDSIPVELSFVDADDRVRYFNKIYEKKIFGRTLSVIGRTVQQCHPQKSVHLVTQIIEEMKAGKRDQASFWINFESMFVHISYYAVRNETGEYQGVVEMVHDVKPYRELEGEKRLLDEN
;
A
#
# COMPACT_ATOMS: atom_id res chain seq x y z
N MET A 1 -4.29 -1.41 15.90
CA MET A 1 -5.41 -2.11 15.22
C MET A 1 -5.16 -3.59 15.41
N ASN A 2 -6.15 -4.37 15.83
CA ASN A 2 -5.99 -5.83 15.81
C ASN A 2 -5.93 -6.23 14.33
N GLN A 3 -4.80 -6.75 13.88
CA GLN A 3 -4.69 -7.35 12.55
C GLN A 3 -5.64 -8.55 12.49
N ASN A 4 -6.52 -8.61 11.49
CA ASN A 4 -7.29 -9.82 11.23
C ASN A 4 -6.48 -10.81 10.36
N TYR A 5 -6.99 -12.03 10.14
CA TYR A 5 -6.27 -13.04 9.36
C TYR A 5 -5.99 -12.61 7.90
N LEU A 6 -6.87 -11.82 7.28
CA LEU A 6 -6.66 -11.29 5.93
C LEU A 6 -5.56 -10.23 5.89
N ASP A 7 -5.46 -9.40 6.93
CA ASP A 7 -4.35 -8.45 7.07
C ASP A 7 -3.03 -9.22 7.11
N VAL A 8 -2.95 -10.40 7.76
CA VAL A 8 -1.73 -11.22 7.76
C VAL A 8 -1.36 -11.64 6.33
N LEU A 9 -2.27 -12.28 5.60
CA LEU A 9 -2.00 -12.77 4.24
C LEU A 9 -1.69 -11.64 3.25
N THR A 10 -2.48 -10.56 3.27
CA THR A 10 -2.27 -9.43 2.35
C THR A 10 -1.03 -8.60 2.68
N ASN A 11 -0.62 -8.54 3.95
CA ASN A 11 0.67 -7.96 4.32
C ASN A 11 1.85 -8.83 3.87
N ASP A 12 1.70 -10.15 3.90
CA ASP A 12 2.69 -11.08 3.33
C ASP A 12 2.82 -10.85 1.82
N HIS A 13 1.69 -10.76 1.09
CA HIS A 13 1.66 -10.43 -0.34
C HIS A 13 2.42 -9.15 -0.66
N LEU A 14 2.16 -8.07 0.07
CA LEU A 14 2.86 -6.80 -0.14
C LEU A 14 4.38 -6.96 -0.02
N LEU A 15 4.83 -7.79 0.91
CA LEU A 15 6.24 -8.02 1.17
C LEU A 15 6.88 -8.89 0.07
N ILE A 16 6.16 -9.91 -0.40
CA ILE A 16 6.53 -10.77 -1.54
C ILE A 16 6.63 -9.93 -2.82
N GLU A 17 5.62 -9.11 -3.13
CA GLU A 17 5.60 -8.24 -4.31
C GLU A 17 6.78 -7.26 -4.32
N LYS A 18 7.12 -6.67 -3.18
CA LYS A 18 8.31 -5.82 -3.04
C LYS A 18 9.60 -6.59 -3.34
N ALA A 19 9.74 -7.82 -2.83
CA ALA A 19 10.91 -8.64 -3.12
C ALA A 19 11.01 -8.98 -4.61
N LEU A 20 9.89 -9.36 -5.26
CA LEU A 20 9.83 -9.64 -6.69
C LEU A 20 10.31 -8.45 -7.53
N LEU A 21 9.81 -7.24 -7.23
CA LEU A 21 10.21 -6.01 -7.92
C LEU A 21 11.72 -5.73 -7.77
N LEU A 22 12.28 -5.96 -6.59
CA LEU A 22 13.70 -5.79 -6.33
C LEU A 22 14.54 -6.81 -7.10
N VAL A 23 14.13 -8.09 -7.13
CA VAL A 23 14.79 -9.14 -7.91
C VAL A 23 14.77 -8.82 -9.40
N GLU A 24 13.60 -8.46 -9.95
CA GLU A 24 13.45 -8.12 -11.37
C GLU A 24 14.38 -6.96 -11.76
N LYS A 25 14.37 -5.88 -10.97
CA LYS A 25 15.19 -4.71 -11.26
C LYS A 25 16.68 -4.99 -11.19
N GLU A 26 17.16 -5.66 -10.15
CA GLU A 26 18.58 -5.98 -10.06
C GLU A 26 19.02 -6.90 -11.20
N SER A 27 18.18 -7.87 -11.56
CA SER A 27 18.44 -8.78 -12.68
C SER A 27 18.58 -8.04 -14.01
N LYS A 28 17.78 -6.98 -14.23
CA LYS A 28 17.87 -6.11 -15.40
C LYS A 28 19.14 -5.26 -15.47
N LYS A 29 19.93 -5.13 -14.40
CA LYS A 29 21.23 -4.44 -14.42
C LYS A 29 22.35 -5.25 -15.07
N ALA A 30 22.07 -6.49 -15.47
CA ALA A 30 23.01 -7.40 -16.12
C ALA A 30 24.34 -7.50 -15.34
N ASP A 31 25.47 -7.14 -15.95
CA ASP A 31 26.81 -7.21 -15.34
C ASP A 31 26.98 -6.34 -14.08
N LYS A 32 26.04 -5.43 -13.80
CA LYS A 32 26.03 -4.58 -12.59
C LYS A 32 25.04 -5.07 -11.53
N MET A 33 24.45 -6.24 -11.71
CA MET A 33 23.53 -6.85 -10.75
C MET A 33 24.22 -7.04 -9.39
N ASN A 34 23.53 -6.67 -8.31
CA ASN A 34 23.97 -7.04 -6.98
C ASN A 34 23.58 -8.50 -6.68
N VAL A 35 24.46 -9.44 -7.04
CA VAL A 35 24.23 -10.89 -6.92
C VAL A 35 23.86 -11.29 -5.49
N SER A 36 24.56 -10.78 -4.48
CA SER A 36 24.32 -11.12 -3.07
C SER A 36 22.93 -10.66 -2.60
N MET A 37 22.50 -9.47 -3.04
CA MET A 37 21.16 -8.97 -2.75
C MET A 37 20.09 -9.83 -3.41
N VAL A 38 20.26 -10.17 -4.70
CA VAL A 38 19.31 -11.02 -5.44
C VAL A 38 19.20 -12.40 -4.80
N LYS A 39 20.33 -13.00 -4.43
CA LYS A 39 20.36 -14.26 -3.69
C LYS A 39 19.59 -14.20 -2.37
N THR A 40 19.85 -13.16 -1.57
CA THR A 40 19.14 -12.95 -0.30
C THR A 40 17.63 -12.79 -0.50
N LEU A 41 17.20 -12.12 -1.58
CA LEU A 41 15.79 -11.94 -1.90
C LEU A 41 15.14 -13.26 -2.37
N ILE A 42 15.85 -14.09 -3.14
CA ILE A 42 15.38 -15.44 -3.52
C ILE A 42 15.24 -16.32 -2.28
N GLU A 43 16.21 -16.28 -1.36
CA GLU A 43 16.13 -16.99 -0.07
C GLU A 43 14.94 -16.51 0.77
N PHE A 44 14.60 -15.22 0.74
CA PHE A 44 13.38 -14.70 1.36
C PHE A 44 12.11 -15.24 0.68
N LEU A 45 12.05 -15.25 -0.65
CA LEU A 45 10.88 -15.74 -1.39
C LEU A 45 10.63 -17.24 -1.11
N ASP A 46 11.69 -18.03 -0.96
CA ASP A 46 11.58 -19.44 -0.54
C ASP A 46 11.20 -19.58 0.95
N ALA A 47 11.92 -18.93 1.86
CA ALA A 47 11.74 -19.11 3.30
C ALA A 47 10.46 -18.48 3.86
N TYR A 48 10.03 -17.36 3.27
CA TYR A 48 8.85 -16.60 3.71
C TYR A 48 7.69 -16.71 2.74
N GLY A 49 7.92 -16.56 1.44
CA GLY A 49 6.87 -16.70 0.42
C GLY A 49 6.28 -18.10 0.41
N ASP A 50 7.10 -19.13 0.15
CA ASP A 50 6.60 -20.50 0.13
C ASP A 50 6.47 -21.10 1.53
N LYS A 51 7.58 -21.20 2.28
CA LYS A 51 7.62 -21.99 3.52
C LYS A 51 6.82 -21.40 4.67
N CYS A 52 6.45 -20.13 4.61
CA CYS A 52 5.61 -19.46 5.61
C CYS A 52 4.23 -19.14 5.01
N HIS A 53 4.16 -18.24 4.05
CA HIS A 53 2.91 -17.71 3.51
C HIS A 53 2.08 -18.79 2.76
N ASN A 54 2.62 -19.46 1.74
CA ASN A 54 1.90 -20.53 1.06
C ASN A 54 1.53 -21.68 2.04
N MET A 55 2.35 -21.92 3.06
CA MET A 55 2.03 -22.91 4.10
C MET A 55 0.87 -22.51 5.02
N LYS A 56 0.70 -21.21 5.32
CA LYS A 56 -0.51 -20.70 6.02
C LYS A 56 -1.75 -21.07 5.20
N GLU A 57 -1.65 -20.98 3.88
CA GLU A 57 -2.77 -21.25 3.01
C GLU A 57 -3.04 -22.74 2.80
N GLU A 58 -2.04 -23.49 2.35
CA GLU A 58 -2.18 -24.90 2.02
C GLU A 58 -2.54 -25.77 3.23
N LYS A 59 -2.01 -25.45 4.42
CA LYS A 59 -2.24 -26.26 5.62
C LYS A 59 -3.48 -25.85 6.39
N ILE A 60 -3.86 -24.58 6.34
CA ILE A 60 -4.90 -24.03 7.22
C ILE A 60 -6.02 -23.41 6.41
N TYR A 61 -5.73 -22.40 5.60
CA TYR A 61 -6.78 -21.60 4.95
C TYR A 61 -7.57 -22.40 3.91
N PHE A 62 -6.90 -23.02 2.93
CA PHE A 62 -7.56 -23.77 1.86
C PHE A 62 -8.35 -24.96 2.39
N PRO A 63 -7.82 -25.81 3.32
CA PRO A 63 -8.63 -26.87 3.92
C PRO A 63 -9.87 -26.35 4.64
N LEU A 64 -9.76 -25.24 5.38
CA LEU A 64 -10.91 -24.64 6.07
C LEU A 64 -11.95 -24.13 5.08
N LEU A 65 -11.54 -23.47 3.99
CA LEU A 65 -12.46 -23.02 2.95
C LEU A 65 -13.26 -24.18 2.33
N LEU A 66 -12.61 -25.32 2.09
CA LEU A 66 -13.27 -26.53 1.60
C LEU A 66 -14.25 -27.10 2.63
N GLU A 67 -13.87 -27.13 3.91
CA GLU A 67 -14.77 -27.54 5.00
C GLU A 67 -16.00 -26.64 5.11
N ARG A 68 -15.82 -25.33 4.87
CA ARG A 68 -16.89 -24.32 4.85
C ARG A 68 -17.69 -24.28 3.54
N GLY A 69 -17.42 -25.21 2.62
CA GLY A 69 -18.28 -25.49 1.47
C GLY A 69 -17.84 -24.90 0.13
N LEU A 70 -16.60 -24.38 0.02
CA LEU A 70 -16.05 -24.05 -1.29
C LEU A 70 -15.83 -25.32 -2.13
N PRO A 71 -16.10 -25.28 -3.45
CA PRO A 71 -15.98 -26.46 -4.29
C PRO A 71 -14.50 -26.86 -4.47
N PRO A 72 -14.15 -28.16 -4.34
CA PRO A 72 -12.77 -28.63 -4.52
C PRO A 72 -12.26 -28.48 -5.95
N GLN A 73 -13.16 -28.53 -6.95
CA GLN A 73 -12.84 -28.32 -8.37
C GLN A 73 -12.78 -26.82 -8.75
N GLY A 74 -12.50 -25.96 -7.76
CA GLY A 74 -12.59 -24.51 -7.85
C GLY A 74 -11.23 -23.80 -7.79
N PRO A 75 -11.20 -22.51 -7.41
CA PRO A 75 -9.98 -21.68 -7.42
C PRO A 75 -8.82 -22.28 -6.59
N ILE A 76 -9.12 -23.00 -5.51
CA ILE A 76 -8.11 -23.64 -4.64
C ILE A 76 -7.23 -24.63 -5.41
N GLY A 77 -7.81 -25.43 -6.32
CA GLY A 77 -7.02 -26.39 -7.11
C GLY A 77 -6.03 -25.70 -8.05
N VAL A 78 -6.40 -24.52 -8.56
CA VAL A 78 -5.50 -23.67 -9.37
C VAL A 78 -4.39 -23.09 -8.50
N MET A 79 -4.72 -22.59 -7.31
CA MET A 79 -3.71 -22.03 -6.39
C MET A 79 -2.64 -23.06 -6.02
N LEU A 80 -3.06 -24.27 -5.64
CA LEU A 80 -2.15 -25.39 -5.34
C LEU A 80 -1.23 -25.75 -6.51
N GLN A 81 -1.75 -25.70 -7.73
CA GLN A 81 -0.94 -25.96 -8.92
C GLN A 81 0.08 -24.83 -9.14
N GLU A 82 -0.32 -23.58 -8.95
CA GLU A 82 0.53 -22.41 -9.10
C GLU A 82 1.63 -22.37 -8.02
N HIS A 83 1.32 -22.69 -6.75
CA HIS A 83 2.35 -22.87 -5.71
C HIS A 83 3.41 -23.89 -6.10
N GLN A 84 3.02 -25.00 -6.75
CA GLN A 84 4.01 -25.97 -7.23
C GLN A 84 4.88 -25.39 -8.36
N MET A 85 4.30 -24.63 -9.28
CA MET A 85 5.07 -23.94 -10.32
C MET A 85 6.02 -22.91 -9.72
N GLU A 86 5.59 -22.16 -8.71
CA GLU A 86 6.41 -21.19 -7.97
C GLU A 86 7.62 -21.87 -7.31
N ARG A 87 7.43 -23.03 -6.68
CA ARG A 87 8.54 -23.83 -6.14
C ARG A 87 9.53 -24.25 -7.22
N ASP A 88 9.03 -24.72 -8.37
CA ASP A 88 9.89 -25.09 -9.50
C ASP A 88 10.70 -23.88 -10.01
N PHE A 89 10.11 -22.68 -10.03
CA PHE A 89 10.82 -21.44 -10.35
C PHE A 89 11.90 -21.12 -9.30
N LEU A 90 11.57 -21.17 -8.01
CA LEU A 90 12.47 -20.85 -6.91
C LEU A 90 13.67 -21.80 -6.84
N ASP A 91 13.47 -23.10 -7.07
CA ASP A 91 14.54 -24.10 -7.13
C ASP A 91 15.54 -23.76 -8.25
N ASN A 92 15.02 -23.48 -9.45
CA ASN A 92 15.85 -23.12 -10.60
C ASN A 92 16.56 -21.77 -10.39
N LEU A 93 15.87 -20.77 -9.84
CA LEU A 93 16.45 -19.46 -9.54
C LEU A 93 17.57 -19.58 -8.51
N SER A 94 17.37 -20.38 -7.45
CA SER A 94 18.35 -20.64 -6.40
C SER A 94 19.60 -21.32 -6.95
N GLN A 95 19.43 -22.34 -7.81
CA GLN A 95 20.58 -22.98 -8.46
C GLN A 95 21.35 -21.99 -9.34
N MET A 96 20.64 -21.23 -10.17
CA MET A 96 21.27 -20.31 -11.12
C MET A 96 21.99 -19.15 -10.42
N ILE A 97 21.42 -18.58 -9.35
CA ILE A 97 22.08 -17.49 -8.63
C ILE A 97 23.35 -17.97 -7.91
N ASP A 98 23.38 -19.20 -7.42
CA ASP A 98 24.57 -19.84 -6.86
C ASP A 98 25.67 -20.05 -7.91
N GLU A 99 25.29 -20.45 -9.13
CA GLU A 99 26.22 -20.57 -10.25
C GLU A 99 26.78 -19.21 -10.67
N ILE A 100 25.94 -18.17 -10.74
CA ILE A 100 26.34 -16.79 -11.05
C ILE A 100 27.29 -16.25 -9.97
N GLU A 101 27.02 -16.50 -8.69
CA GLU A 101 27.89 -16.08 -7.58
C GLU A 101 29.29 -16.72 -7.67
N LYS A 102 29.37 -17.99 -8.09
CA LYS A 102 30.64 -18.72 -8.23
C LYS A 102 31.42 -18.33 -9.49
N SER A 103 30.72 -18.14 -10.62
CA SER A 103 31.36 -17.89 -11.92
C SER A 103 31.62 -16.41 -12.18
N GLY A 104 30.80 -15.51 -11.60
CA GLY A 104 30.76 -14.09 -11.95
C GLY A 104 30.08 -13.79 -13.28
N GLU A 105 29.54 -14.80 -13.97
CA GLU A 105 28.93 -14.68 -15.30
C GLU A 105 27.40 -14.82 -15.20
N LEU A 106 26.67 -13.80 -15.69
CA LEU A 106 25.22 -13.83 -15.73
C LEU A 106 24.72 -14.67 -16.91
N ASN A 107 23.96 -15.73 -16.60
CA ASN A 107 23.24 -16.49 -17.62
C ASN A 107 21.99 -15.71 -18.06
N PRO A 108 21.81 -15.37 -19.36
CA PRO A 108 20.62 -14.66 -19.84
C PRO A 108 19.28 -15.38 -19.56
N GLN A 109 19.33 -16.71 -19.35
CA GLN A 109 18.15 -17.48 -18.95
C GLN A 109 17.68 -17.12 -17.53
N PHE A 110 18.55 -16.62 -16.66
CA PHE A 110 18.21 -16.19 -15.30
C PHE A 110 17.19 -15.05 -15.34
N ILE A 111 17.43 -14.04 -16.17
CA ILE A 111 16.52 -12.89 -16.31
C ILE A 111 15.15 -13.34 -16.81
N LYS A 112 15.11 -14.26 -17.78
CA LYS A 112 13.83 -14.81 -18.29
C LYS A 112 13.08 -15.58 -17.21
N LEU A 113 13.80 -16.35 -16.39
CA LEU A 113 13.22 -17.12 -15.31
C LEU A 113 12.65 -16.20 -14.22
N VAL A 114 13.38 -15.13 -13.88
CA VAL A 114 12.91 -14.07 -12.97
C VAL A 114 11.61 -13.45 -13.47
N SER A 115 11.56 -13.03 -14.74
CA SER A 115 10.34 -12.45 -15.32
C SER A 115 9.16 -13.42 -15.33
N GLY A 116 9.40 -14.71 -15.61
CA GLY A 116 8.35 -15.74 -15.59
C GLY A 116 7.82 -15.99 -14.18
N TYR A 117 8.71 -16.05 -13.18
CA TYR A 117 8.32 -16.21 -11.79
C TYR A 117 7.52 -15.00 -11.28
N GLU A 118 7.97 -13.79 -11.60
CA GLU A 118 7.26 -12.55 -11.23
C GLU A 118 5.86 -12.49 -11.86
N GLU A 119 5.73 -12.78 -13.15
CA GLU A 119 4.43 -12.77 -13.84
C GLU A 119 3.45 -13.77 -13.22
N LEU A 120 3.93 -15.00 -12.96
CA LEU A 120 3.14 -16.04 -12.29
C LEU A 120 2.68 -15.57 -10.91
N THR A 121 3.62 -15.15 -10.06
CA THR A 121 3.35 -14.80 -8.65
C THR A 121 2.44 -13.58 -8.54
N LYS A 122 2.62 -12.55 -9.38
CA LYS A 122 1.70 -11.40 -9.40
C LYS A 122 0.29 -11.77 -9.85
N SER A 123 0.19 -12.65 -10.85
CA SER A 123 -1.12 -13.16 -11.29
C SER A 123 -1.78 -13.99 -10.20
N HIS A 124 -1.00 -14.78 -9.46
CA HIS A 124 -1.43 -15.58 -8.32
C HIS A 124 -1.99 -14.71 -7.20
N ILE A 125 -1.19 -13.78 -6.68
CA ILE A 125 -1.56 -12.83 -5.63
C ILE A 125 -2.83 -12.05 -5.98
N TRP A 126 -2.99 -11.64 -7.25
CA TRP A 126 -4.22 -10.99 -7.70
C TRP A 126 -5.45 -11.91 -7.60
N LYS A 127 -5.35 -13.18 -8.02
CA LYS A 127 -6.47 -14.14 -7.89
C LYS A 127 -6.83 -14.34 -6.43
N GLU A 128 -5.85 -14.34 -5.54
CA GLU A 128 -6.11 -14.50 -4.12
C GLU A 128 -6.78 -13.28 -3.51
N ASN A 129 -6.17 -12.11 -3.67
CA ASN A 129 -6.66 -10.85 -3.11
C ASN A 129 -8.05 -10.46 -3.65
N ASP A 130 -8.28 -10.62 -4.96
CA ASP A 130 -9.46 -10.08 -5.62
C ASP A 130 -10.54 -11.13 -5.90
N ILE A 131 -10.23 -12.43 -5.77
CA ILE A 131 -11.20 -13.51 -6.02
C ILE A 131 -11.34 -14.45 -4.82
N LEU A 132 -10.28 -15.17 -4.44
CA LEU A 132 -10.37 -16.23 -3.44
C LEU A 132 -10.67 -15.69 -2.03
N TYR A 133 -10.00 -14.62 -1.61
CA TYR A 133 -10.20 -14.03 -0.28
C TYR A 133 -11.59 -13.40 -0.12
N PRO A 134 -12.13 -12.65 -1.11
CA PRO A 134 -13.53 -12.24 -1.09
C PRO A 134 -14.51 -13.41 -1.01
N MET A 135 -14.27 -14.50 -1.75
CA MET A 135 -15.08 -15.72 -1.65
C MET A 135 -15.00 -16.33 -0.24
N GLY A 136 -13.80 -16.41 0.34
CA GLY A 136 -13.58 -16.92 1.68
C GLY A 136 -14.33 -16.12 2.74
N LYS A 137 -14.29 -14.79 2.65
CA LYS A 137 -15.01 -13.89 3.56
C LYS A 137 -16.53 -14.16 3.63
N HIS A 138 -17.12 -14.74 2.59
CA HIS A 138 -18.54 -15.10 2.59
C HIS A 138 -18.87 -16.39 3.35
N VAL A 139 -17.89 -17.25 3.61
CA VAL A 139 -18.10 -18.56 4.26
C VAL A 139 -17.42 -18.69 5.62
N ILE A 140 -16.42 -17.85 5.89
CA ILE A 140 -15.68 -17.79 7.15
C ILE A 140 -16.55 -17.16 8.24
N SER A 141 -16.57 -17.79 9.42
CA SER A 141 -17.26 -17.29 10.60
C SER A 141 -16.32 -16.53 11.55
N PRO A 142 -16.83 -15.72 12.49
CA PRO A 142 -15.97 -15.01 13.44
C PRO A 142 -15.02 -15.92 14.26
N ASP A 143 -15.46 -17.13 14.63
CA ASP A 143 -14.62 -18.09 15.34
C ASP A 143 -13.50 -18.64 14.45
N ASP A 144 -13.74 -18.76 13.14
CA ASP A 144 -12.71 -19.13 12.17
C ASP A 144 -11.66 -18.03 12.03
N GLU A 145 -12.04 -16.75 12.07
CA GLU A 145 -11.08 -15.65 11.97
C GLU A 145 -10.04 -15.71 13.10
N ILE A 146 -10.49 -16.02 14.32
CA ILE A 146 -9.62 -16.20 15.49
C ILE A 146 -8.71 -17.42 15.29
N TYR A 147 -9.30 -18.55 14.88
CA TYR A 147 -8.55 -19.78 14.61
C TYR A 147 -7.46 -19.58 13.53
N LEU A 148 -7.81 -18.93 12.42
CA LEU A 148 -6.89 -18.64 11.32
C LEU A 148 -5.73 -17.76 11.79
N TYR A 149 -6.02 -16.69 12.53
CA TYR A 149 -4.98 -15.81 13.06
C TYR A 149 -3.98 -16.56 13.97
N ASP A 150 -4.50 -17.39 14.89
CA ASP A 150 -3.67 -18.16 15.81
C ASP A 150 -2.81 -19.21 15.08
N GLU A 151 -3.38 -19.95 14.12
CA GLU A 151 -2.64 -20.95 13.35
C GLU A 151 -1.61 -20.32 12.40
N PHE A 152 -1.93 -19.18 11.78
CA PHE A 152 -0.96 -18.46 10.95
C PHE A 152 0.22 -17.97 11.77
N THR A 153 -0.04 -17.47 12.98
CA THR A 153 1.00 -17.05 13.92
C THR A 153 1.90 -18.22 14.33
N LYS A 154 1.33 -19.42 14.54
CA LYS A 154 2.10 -20.63 14.84
C LYS A 154 2.99 -21.03 13.67
N ILE A 155 2.45 -21.08 12.46
CA ILE A 155 3.22 -21.41 11.26
C ILE A 155 4.40 -20.46 11.11
N GLU A 156 4.16 -19.15 11.20
CA GLU A 156 5.24 -18.15 11.10
C GLU A 156 6.33 -18.35 12.17
N ASN A 157 5.92 -18.61 13.42
CA ASN A 157 6.86 -18.88 14.51
C ASN A 157 7.69 -20.14 14.26
N ASP A 158 7.08 -21.20 13.72
CA ASP A 158 7.73 -22.49 13.49
C ASP A 158 8.66 -22.45 12.27
N THR A 159 8.30 -21.70 11.22
CA THR A 159 9.04 -21.67 9.94
C THR A 159 10.07 -20.56 9.90
N SER A 160 9.76 -19.40 10.46
CA SER A 160 10.55 -18.17 10.29
C SER A 160 10.94 -17.51 11.62
N GLY A 161 10.38 -17.98 12.74
CA GLY A 161 10.69 -17.51 14.10
C GLY A 161 9.94 -16.24 14.50
N ALA A 162 9.62 -16.09 15.78
CA ALA A 162 8.82 -14.97 16.30
C ALA A 162 9.26 -13.58 15.83
N GLY A 163 8.32 -12.79 15.28
CA GLY A 163 8.57 -11.47 14.69
C GLY A 163 9.27 -11.53 13.34
N ALA A 164 8.99 -12.57 12.54
CA ALA A 164 9.61 -12.74 11.23
C ALA A 164 9.15 -11.65 10.26
N TYR A 165 7.85 -11.35 10.25
CA TYR A 165 7.29 -10.30 9.42
C TYR A 165 8.05 -8.96 9.59
N GLU A 166 8.23 -8.48 10.83
CA GLU A 166 8.91 -7.21 11.07
C GLU A 166 10.39 -7.25 10.64
N ARG A 167 11.08 -8.38 10.84
CA ARG A 167 12.47 -8.54 10.39
C ARG A 167 12.58 -8.45 8.87
N TYR A 168 11.69 -9.12 8.14
CA TYR A 168 11.68 -9.08 6.69
C TYR A 168 11.26 -7.72 6.14
N VAL A 169 10.31 -7.03 6.78
CA VAL A 169 9.98 -5.62 6.48
C VAL A 169 11.23 -4.74 6.57
N VAL A 170 12.01 -4.85 7.65
CA VAL A 170 13.26 -4.08 7.80
C VAL A 170 14.28 -4.45 6.73
N GLN A 171 14.44 -5.74 6.42
CA GLN A 171 15.39 -6.21 5.41
C GLN A 171 15.03 -5.70 4.01
N ILE A 172 13.78 -5.87 3.58
CA ILE A 172 13.30 -5.43 2.25
C ILE A 172 13.35 -3.91 2.15
N ASN A 173 12.90 -3.17 3.17
CA ASN A 173 12.99 -1.71 3.17
C ASN A 173 14.46 -1.24 3.10
N THR A 174 15.41 -2.01 3.63
CA THR A 174 16.84 -1.71 3.51
C THR A 174 17.32 -1.89 2.07
N PHE A 175 16.90 -2.96 1.38
CA PHE A 175 17.20 -3.16 -0.04
C PHE A 175 16.52 -2.11 -0.94
N GLU A 176 15.27 -1.73 -0.65
CA GLU A 176 14.58 -0.61 -1.30
C GLU A 176 15.41 0.68 -1.17
N LYS A 177 15.94 0.99 0.03
CA LYS A 177 16.81 2.16 0.24
C LYS A 177 18.12 2.07 -0.53
N GLN A 178 18.79 0.91 -0.50
CA GLN A 178 20.06 0.70 -1.21
C GLN A 178 19.93 0.79 -2.73
N THR A 179 18.78 0.39 -3.28
CA THR A 179 18.50 0.46 -4.71
C THR A 179 17.90 1.79 -5.17
N GLY A 180 17.72 2.75 -4.24
CA GLY A 180 17.11 4.05 -4.49
C GLY A 180 15.62 3.97 -4.82
N GLN A 181 14.94 2.94 -4.36
CA GLN A 181 13.56 2.62 -4.70
C GLN A 181 12.76 2.22 -3.47
N ARG A 182 12.33 3.21 -2.70
CA ARG A 182 10.94 3.12 -2.25
C ARG A 182 10.10 3.00 -3.53
N VAL A 183 9.17 2.05 -3.64
CA VAL A 183 8.20 2.05 -4.74
C VAL A 183 7.46 3.39 -4.71
N ASP A 184 7.95 4.34 -5.49
CA ASP A 184 7.39 5.67 -5.59
C ASP A 184 6.35 5.62 -6.70
N LEU A 185 5.13 5.22 -6.33
CA LEU A 185 3.99 5.20 -7.25
C LEU A 185 3.74 6.58 -7.87
N LEU A 186 4.12 7.67 -7.19
CA LEU A 186 4.03 9.02 -7.74
C LEU A 186 5.11 9.26 -8.81
N SER A 187 6.28 8.63 -8.71
CA SER A 187 7.30 8.66 -9.78
C SER A 187 6.86 7.96 -11.07
N ALA A 188 5.88 7.04 -10.99
CA ALA A 188 5.33 6.32 -12.14
C ALA A 188 4.37 7.18 -12.98
N ILE A 189 3.99 8.37 -12.49
CA ILE A 189 3.08 9.31 -13.16
C ILE A 189 3.70 10.70 -13.24
N SER A 190 3.34 11.48 -14.26
CA SER A 190 3.89 12.84 -14.42
C SER A 190 3.29 13.81 -13.40
N THR A 191 3.96 14.93 -13.14
CA THR A 191 3.42 16.03 -12.32
C THR A 191 2.11 16.59 -12.87
N GLU A 192 1.93 16.53 -14.18
CA GLU A 192 0.68 16.87 -14.85
C GLU A 192 -0.45 15.89 -14.46
N ILE A 193 -0.20 14.57 -14.52
CA ILE A 193 -1.19 13.57 -14.10
C ILE A 193 -1.55 13.73 -12.62
N MET A 194 -0.55 13.93 -11.76
CA MET A 194 -0.80 14.20 -10.33
C MET A 194 -1.68 15.43 -10.12
N THR A 195 -1.39 16.52 -10.83
CA THR A 195 -2.19 17.75 -10.76
C THR A 195 -3.62 17.49 -11.21
N ASN A 196 -3.80 16.81 -12.35
CA ASN A 196 -5.12 16.49 -12.89
C ASN A 196 -5.92 15.57 -11.97
N MET A 197 -5.28 14.59 -11.31
CA MET A 197 -5.93 13.74 -10.31
C MET A 197 -6.45 14.54 -9.11
N LEU A 198 -5.61 15.43 -8.56
CA LEU A 198 -5.98 16.29 -7.43
C LEU A 198 -7.04 17.33 -7.80
N ASP A 199 -7.07 17.78 -9.06
CA ASP A 199 -8.11 18.69 -9.57
C ASP A 199 -9.42 17.95 -9.89
N SER A 200 -9.39 16.63 -10.13
CA SER A 200 -10.58 15.84 -10.49
C SER A 200 -11.48 15.47 -9.31
N ILE A 201 -10.91 15.39 -8.10
CA ILE A 201 -11.68 15.05 -6.89
C ILE A 201 -12.55 16.22 -6.41
N PRO A 202 -13.73 15.98 -5.80
CA PRO A 202 -14.70 17.01 -5.41
C PRO A 202 -14.32 17.73 -4.10
N VAL A 203 -13.04 17.99 -3.89
CA VAL A 203 -12.52 18.69 -2.70
C VAL A 203 -11.54 19.77 -3.12
N GLU A 204 -11.48 20.84 -2.32
CA GLU A 204 -10.41 21.81 -2.42
C GLU A 204 -9.31 21.46 -1.42
N LEU A 205 -8.09 21.37 -1.92
CA LEU A 205 -6.89 21.10 -1.15
C LEU A 205 -6.02 22.36 -1.11
N SER A 206 -5.43 22.62 0.06
CA SER A 206 -4.31 23.55 0.21
C SER A 206 -3.24 22.89 1.07
N PHE A 207 -1.98 23.01 0.67
CA PHE A 207 -0.84 22.53 1.47
C PHE A 207 -0.02 23.70 2.00
N VAL A 208 0.28 23.62 3.28
CA VAL A 208 1.12 24.55 4.03
C VAL A 208 2.32 23.77 4.54
N ASP A 209 3.53 24.25 4.29
CA ASP A 209 4.75 23.58 4.71
C ASP A 209 5.07 23.75 6.22
N ALA A 210 6.18 23.16 6.66
CA ALA A 210 6.66 23.25 8.04
C ALA A 210 6.94 24.69 8.52
N ASP A 211 7.18 25.63 7.59
CA ASP A 211 7.40 27.06 7.86
C ASP A 211 6.10 27.88 7.88
N ASP A 212 4.94 27.20 7.92
CA ASP A 212 3.60 27.78 7.88
C ASP A 212 3.30 28.56 6.60
N ARG A 213 3.98 28.25 5.50
CA ARG A 213 3.80 28.92 4.20
C ARG A 213 2.95 28.09 3.26
N VAL A 214 2.01 28.75 2.60
CA VAL A 214 1.21 28.09 1.56
C VAL A 214 2.10 27.75 0.37
N ARG A 215 2.13 26.47 -0.01
CA ARG A 215 2.94 25.97 -1.14
C ARG A 215 2.14 25.47 -2.30
N TYR A 216 0.90 25.04 -2.07
CA TYR A 216 0.07 24.44 -3.10
C TYR A 216 -1.40 24.64 -2.78
N PHE A 217 -2.21 24.74 -3.83
CA PHE A 217 -3.66 24.51 -3.78
C PHE A 217 -4.12 23.95 -5.12
N ASN A 218 -5.12 23.07 -5.10
CA ASN A 218 -5.71 22.48 -6.30
C ASN A 218 -6.77 23.44 -6.92
N LYS A 219 -7.21 23.13 -8.14
CA LYS A 219 -8.32 23.79 -8.85
C LYS A 219 -8.09 25.28 -9.11
N ILE A 220 -6.89 25.62 -9.59
CA ILE A 220 -6.46 27.02 -9.77
C ILE A 220 -7.33 27.81 -10.76
N TYR A 221 -7.91 27.13 -11.76
CA TYR A 221 -8.74 27.75 -12.80
C TYR A 221 -10.25 27.57 -12.57
N GLU A 222 -10.66 26.94 -11.47
CA GLU A 222 -12.08 26.72 -11.14
C GLU A 222 -12.57 27.69 -10.07
N LYS A 223 -13.89 27.83 -9.96
CA LYS A 223 -14.50 28.60 -8.88
C LYS A 223 -14.40 27.82 -7.56
N LYS A 224 -13.69 28.39 -6.59
CA LYS A 224 -13.56 27.84 -5.23
C LYS A 224 -14.67 28.35 -4.29
N ILE A 225 -15.08 27.51 -3.34
CA ILE A 225 -15.87 27.82 -2.14
C ILE A 225 -15.18 28.93 -1.36
N PHE A 226 -13.88 28.80 -1.11
CA PHE A 226 -13.06 29.87 -0.56
C PHE A 226 -12.07 30.36 -1.62
N GLY A 227 -12.31 31.57 -2.12
CA GLY A 227 -11.47 32.17 -3.15
C GLY A 227 -9.97 32.15 -2.78
N ARG A 228 -9.15 31.69 -3.72
CA ARG A 228 -7.69 31.73 -3.65
C ARG A 228 -7.16 32.39 -4.92
N THR A 229 -6.10 33.16 -4.77
CA THR A 229 -5.33 33.69 -5.90
C THR A 229 -3.89 33.22 -5.77
N LEU A 230 -3.15 33.21 -6.87
CA LEU A 230 -1.72 32.87 -6.87
C LEU A 230 -0.90 33.70 -5.87
N SER A 231 -1.36 34.91 -5.52
CA SER A 231 -0.71 35.78 -4.53
C SER A 231 -0.63 35.19 -3.11
N VAL A 232 -1.35 34.10 -2.83
CA VAL A 232 -1.30 33.39 -1.55
C VAL A 232 -0.05 32.52 -1.42
N ILE A 233 0.55 32.08 -2.52
CA ILE A 233 1.73 31.21 -2.49
C ILE A 233 2.89 31.93 -1.80
N GLY A 234 3.49 31.26 -0.82
CA GLY A 234 4.56 31.77 0.01
C GLY A 234 4.11 32.66 1.19
N ARG A 235 2.84 33.07 1.26
CA ARG A 235 2.30 33.76 2.44
C ARG A 235 2.16 32.81 3.61
N THR A 236 2.24 33.34 4.81
CA THR A 236 1.99 32.55 6.00
C THR A 236 0.49 32.30 6.19
N VAL A 237 0.12 31.19 6.83
CA VAL A 237 -1.29 30.87 7.11
C VAL A 237 -2.00 32.00 7.83
N GLN A 238 -1.31 32.70 8.74
CA GLN A 238 -1.86 33.80 9.50
C GLN A 238 -2.24 35.00 8.62
N GLN A 239 -1.49 35.23 7.54
CA GLN A 239 -1.79 36.29 6.56
C GLN A 239 -2.99 35.96 5.67
N CYS A 240 -3.44 34.70 5.67
CA CYS A 240 -4.51 34.20 4.82
C CYS A 240 -5.86 34.10 5.54
N HIS A 241 -5.88 34.28 6.86
CA HIS A 241 -7.07 34.11 7.69
C HIS A 241 -7.52 35.42 8.35
N PRO A 242 -8.84 35.65 8.48
CA PRO A 242 -9.38 36.77 9.26
C PRO A 242 -8.98 36.70 10.74
N GLN A 243 -8.88 37.87 11.40
CA GLN A 243 -8.51 37.97 12.83
C GLN A 243 -9.36 37.10 13.77
N LYS A 244 -10.64 36.89 13.45
CA LYS A 244 -11.55 36.09 14.27
C LYS A 244 -11.26 34.59 14.29
N SER A 245 -10.54 34.07 13.30
CA SER A 245 -10.26 32.62 13.15
C SER A 245 -8.78 32.29 13.13
N VAL A 246 -7.90 33.27 12.92
CA VAL A 246 -6.46 33.06 12.81
C VAL A 246 -5.86 32.36 14.04
N HIS A 247 -6.35 32.66 15.25
CA HIS A 247 -5.83 32.00 16.47
C HIS A 247 -6.19 30.51 16.51
N LEU A 248 -7.35 30.10 15.95
CA LEU A 248 -7.80 28.70 15.99
C LEU A 248 -6.96 27.88 15.02
N VAL A 249 -6.75 28.41 13.81
CA VAL A 249 -5.93 27.77 12.79
C VAL A 249 -4.47 27.68 13.27
N THR A 250 -3.96 28.74 13.89
CA THR A 250 -2.60 28.73 14.47
C THR A 250 -2.47 27.65 15.54
N GLN A 251 -3.43 27.56 16.47
CA GLN A 251 -3.43 26.52 17.51
C GLN A 251 -3.46 25.11 16.90
N ILE A 252 -4.30 24.86 15.89
CA ILE A 252 -4.37 23.56 15.20
C ILE A 252 -2.99 23.18 14.63
N ILE A 253 -2.33 24.11 13.95
CA ILE A 253 -1.01 23.87 13.34
C ILE A 253 0.06 23.65 14.41
N GLU A 254 0.05 24.43 15.49
CA GLU A 254 0.99 24.25 16.62
C GLU A 254 0.82 22.89 17.30
N GLU A 255 -0.42 22.43 17.51
CA GLU A 255 -0.70 21.10 18.05
C GLU A 255 -0.23 19.99 17.10
N MET A 256 -0.38 20.18 15.78
CA MET A 256 0.13 19.25 14.77
C MET A 256 1.65 19.19 14.74
N LYS A 257 2.32 20.35 14.75
CA LYS A 257 3.78 20.45 14.85
C LYS A 257 4.30 19.73 16.10
N ALA A 258 3.62 19.90 17.23
CA ALA A 258 3.97 19.28 18.50
C ALA A 258 3.63 17.78 18.60
N GLY A 259 3.03 17.17 17.58
CA GLY A 259 2.63 15.76 17.61
C GLY A 259 1.44 15.46 18.52
N LYS A 260 0.70 16.48 18.96
CA LYS A 260 -0.48 16.34 19.84
C LYS A 260 -1.76 16.04 19.06
N ARG A 261 -1.74 16.29 17.76
CA ARG A 261 -2.89 16.19 16.87
C ARG A 261 -2.42 15.78 15.48
N ASP A 262 -3.11 14.84 14.86
CA ASP A 262 -2.91 14.52 13.43
C ASP A 262 -4.07 15.00 12.56
N GLN A 263 -5.23 15.29 13.16
CA GLN A 263 -6.41 15.79 12.45
C GLN A 263 -7.22 16.81 13.27
N ALA A 264 -7.75 17.82 12.60
CA ALA A 264 -8.82 18.70 13.09
C ALA A 264 -9.89 18.84 12.02
N SER A 265 -11.17 18.78 12.39
CA SER A 265 -12.27 19.03 11.45
C SER A 265 -13.38 19.87 12.06
N PHE A 266 -14.08 20.62 11.21
CA PHE A 266 -15.28 21.37 11.55
C PHE A 266 -16.15 21.57 10.31
N TRP A 267 -17.39 22.00 10.52
CA TRP A 267 -18.35 22.21 9.44
C TRP A 267 -19.16 23.47 9.66
N ILE A 268 -19.52 24.12 8.56
CA ILE A 268 -20.29 25.37 8.57
C ILE A 268 -21.37 25.36 7.47
N ASN A 269 -22.45 26.08 7.72
CA ASN A 269 -23.34 26.50 6.64
C ASN A 269 -22.71 27.71 5.95
N PHE A 270 -22.48 27.62 4.64
CA PHE A 270 -21.91 28.70 3.86
C PHE A 270 -22.69 28.85 2.56
N GLU A 271 -23.38 29.98 2.39
CA GLU A 271 -24.36 30.17 1.31
C GLU A 271 -25.39 29.02 1.29
N SER A 272 -25.55 28.34 0.14
CA SER A 272 -26.43 27.19 -0.01
C SER A 272 -25.75 25.84 0.28
N MET A 273 -24.48 25.85 0.70
CA MET A 273 -23.62 24.67 0.89
C MET A 273 -23.48 24.28 2.36
N PHE A 274 -23.15 23.01 2.60
CA PHE A 274 -22.78 22.51 3.93
C PHE A 274 -21.32 22.06 3.88
N VAL A 275 -20.43 22.97 4.28
CA VAL A 275 -18.99 22.84 4.02
C VAL A 275 -18.32 22.15 5.19
N HIS A 276 -17.70 21.01 4.93
CA HIS A 276 -16.81 20.29 5.84
C HIS A 276 -15.35 20.69 5.56
N ILE A 277 -14.64 21.11 6.60
CA ILE A 277 -13.26 21.58 6.54
C ILE A 277 -12.43 20.68 7.44
N SER A 278 -11.28 20.22 6.96
CA SER A 278 -10.38 19.36 7.73
C SER A 278 -8.93 19.71 7.50
N TYR A 279 -8.13 19.59 8.56
CA TYR A 279 -6.69 19.73 8.54
C TYR A 279 -6.08 18.37 8.87
N TYR A 280 -5.07 17.97 8.09
CA TYR A 280 -4.33 16.72 8.26
C TYR A 280 -2.84 17.01 8.37
N ALA A 281 -2.19 16.56 9.45
CA ALA A 281 -0.75 16.69 9.60
C ALA A 281 -0.05 15.80 8.56
N VAL A 282 0.89 16.37 7.82
CA VAL A 282 1.78 15.64 6.90
C VAL A 282 3.07 15.34 7.64
N ARG A 283 3.44 14.07 7.71
CA ARG A 283 4.67 13.60 8.36
C ARG A 283 5.46 12.67 7.45
N ASN A 284 6.78 12.65 7.59
CA ASN A 284 7.61 11.64 6.93
C ASN A 284 7.61 10.30 7.72
N GLU A 285 8.34 9.31 7.21
CA GLU A 285 8.45 7.97 7.81
C GLU A 285 8.99 7.97 9.25
N THR A 286 9.76 8.98 9.64
CA THR A 286 10.31 9.09 11.00
C THR A 286 9.37 9.84 11.95
N GLY A 287 8.18 10.23 11.47
CA GLY A 287 7.19 11.00 12.23
C GLY A 287 7.45 12.51 12.26
N GLU A 288 8.45 12.99 11.51
CA GLU A 288 8.78 14.42 11.43
C GLU A 288 7.67 15.18 10.69
N TYR A 289 7.21 16.29 11.26
CA TYR A 289 6.20 17.16 10.66
C TYR A 289 6.75 17.87 9.41
N GLN A 290 6.07 17.72 8.28
CA GLN A 290 6.43 18.34 7.00
C GLN A 290 5.46 19.45 6.59
N GLY A 291 4.30 19.55 7.23
CA GLY A 291 3.27 20.52 6.90
C GLY A 291 1.87 20.05 7.25
N VAL A 292 0.87 20.75 6.74
CA VAL A 292 -0.55 20.44 6.92
C VAL A 292 -1.28 20.56 5.60
N VAL A 293 -2.18 19.61 5.33
CA VAL A 293 -3.15 19.71 4.24
C VAL A 293 -4.48 20.18 4.81
N GLU A 294 -4.99 21.28 4.28
CA GLU A 294 -6.38 21.71 4.44
C GLU A 294 -7.22 21.10 3.31
N MET A 295 -8.34 20.47 3.68
CA MET A 295 -9.38 19.98 2.78
C MET A 295 -10.67 20.74 3.05
N VAL A 296 -11.32 21.22 1.98
CA VAL A 296 -12.64 21.87 2.02
C VAL A 296 -13.56 21.11 1.07
N HIS A 297 -14.74 20.73 1.55
CA HIS A 297 -15.68 19.89 0.80
C HIS A 297 -17.12 20.34 1.07
N ASP A 298 -17.88 20.68 0.03
CA ASP A 298 -19.33 20.80 0.17
C ASP A 298 -19.94 19.39 0.26
N VAL A 299 -20.30 18.98 1.47
CA VAL A 299 -20.87 17.65 1.70
C VAL A 299 -22.39 17.63 1.61
N LYS A 300 -23.03 18.77 1.30
CA LYS A 300 -24.49 18.84 1.15
C LYS A 300 -25.04 17.80 0.15
N PRO A 301 -24.46 17.61 -1.05
CA PRO A 301 -24.96 16.60 -1.99
C PRO A 301 -24.93 15.17 -1.43
N TYR A 302 -23.97 14.87 -0.56
CA TYR A 302 -23.82 13.55 0.06
C TYR A 302 -24.80 13.35 1.22
N ARG A 303 -25.13 14.42 1.94
CA ARG A 303 -26.14 14.38 3.02
C ARG A 303 -27.56 14.17 2.50
N GLU A 304 -27.79 14.46 1.22
CA GLU A 304 -29.06 14.32 0.53
C GLU A 304 -29.21 12.96 -0.17
N LEU A 305 -28.17 12.11 -0.14
CA LEU A 305 -28.25 10.76 -0.71
C LEU A 305 -29.17 9.88 0.15
N GLU A 306 -30.05 9.14 -0.52
CA GLU A 306 -30.93 8.14 0.05
C GLU A 306 -30.87 6.85 -0.76
N GLY A 307 -31.17 5.71 -0.14
CA GLY A 307 -31.16 4.40 -0.81
C GLY A 307 -29.78 3.91 -1.25
N GLU A 308 -29.73 3.10 -2.31
CA GLU A 308 -28.50 2.57 -2.90
C GLU A 308 -28.45 2.88 -4.40
N LYS A 309 -27.25 3.23 -4.91
CA LYS A 309 -26.96 3.31 -6.35
C LYS A 309 -25.74 2.44 -6.66
N ARG A 310 -25.88 1.46 -7.57
CA ARG A 310 -24.83 0.48 -7.90
C ARG A 310 -24.28 0.70 -9.31
N LEU A 311 -22.95 0.86 -9.41
CA LEU A 311 -22.10 0.99 -10.61
C LEU A 311 -22.57 1.97 -11.71
N LEU A 312 -23.62 1.64 -12.47
CA LEU A 312 -24.22 2.45 -13.51
C LEU A 312 -25.74 2.29 -13.43
N ASP A 313 -26.49 3.38 -13.60
CA ASP A 313 -27.95 3.27 -13.78
C ASP A 313 -28.18 2.48 -15.08
N GLU A 314 -28.94 1.38 -15.02
CA GLU A 314 -29.50 0.76 -16.22
C GLU A 314 -30.53 1.73 -16.82
N ASN A 315 -30.07 2.63 -17.69
CA ASN A 315 -30.89 3.41 -18.62
C ASN A 315 -30.33 3.25 -20.03
#